data_AF-A0A060XNU1-F1
#
_entry.id   AF-A0A060XNU1-F1
#
_cell.length_a   1.000
_cell.length_b   1.000
_cell.length_c   1.000
_cell.angle_alpha   90.00
_cell.angle_beta   90.00
_cell.angle_gamma   90.00
#
_symmetry.space_group_name_H-M   'P 1'
#
loop_
_entity.id
_entity.type
_entity.pdbx_description
1 polymer ?
#
loop_
_entity_poly.entity_id
_entity_poly.type
_entity_poly.pdbx_seq_one_letter_code
_entity_poly.pdbx_strand_id
1 'polypeptide(L)'
;MPDLVRYGLCLIEDADRYYSWRSFGPDDPRTDELWVDLNDLGHGQVRMHGILSNTHRQAAKVALSFDFPFYGHYLRQITIATGGFIFMGAVTHRMLTATQYIAPLMANFDPSFSKESTVQYLDNGEVFVVQWERVRLHGREAEGAYTFQAALHLTGTITFSYRDIPLPVEVISSAEHQVKAGLSDAFMVNLPSPQSSDAQRQLYEYHRVDIDTTKITNNSAFEFTALPTCLKHDSCELCLSSNLTSGCTWCNVLQRCSDGMDRHRQEWLDYACSEEAKDVTCEDYSKGGPDSSIDPSVPSDSEVTTPLGPLPEGPATENNTKRVILYSGKDVKTGPPRQHDGSAHTGVIVGVVAALVLLLALTLLALYINSHPSAASPLYILQRRNSYWPSMKFRKQRFHSNYAEVEVEGHEKEGIMEAGQC
;
A
#
# COMPACT_ATOMS: atom_id res chain seq x y z
N MET A 1 -52.44 -20.97 22.42
CA MET A 1 -52.12 -21.96 21.37
C MET A 1 -52.06 -21.23 20.04
N PRO A 2 -51.04 -21.51 19.20
CA PRO A 2 -49.83 -20.70 19.31
C PRO A 2 -49.17 -20.37 17.95
N ASP A 3 -47.91 -19.91 18.05
CA ASP A 3 -46.84 -20.00 17.04
C ASP A 3 -46.88 -19.13 15.77
N LEU A 4 -45.99 -18.14 15.74
CA LEU A 4 -44.91 -18.17 14.75
C LEU A 4 -43.67 -17.40 15.24
N VAL A 5 -42.73 -18.15 15.82
CA VAL A 5 -41.37 -17.67 16.10
C VAL A 5 -40.66 -17.45 14.76
N ARG A 6 -40.41 -16.20 14.39
CA ARG A 6 -39.41 -15.87 13.37
C ARG A 6 -38.06 -15.71 14.06
N TYR A 7 -37.17 -16.68 13.84
CA TYR A 7 -35.78 -16.60 14.24
C TYR A 7 -35.15 -15.32 13.67
N GLY A 8 -34.57 -14.50 14.54
CA GLY A 8 -33.86 -13.30 14.15
C GLY A 8 -32.51 -13.64 13.54
N LEU A 9 -32.45 -13.68 12.21
CA LEU A 9 -31.18 -13.57 11.51
C LEU A 9 -30.72 -12.11 11.62
N CYS A 10 -29.74 -11.85 12.49
CA CYS A 10 -29.12 -10.53 12.58
C CYS A 10 -28.10 -10.40 11.43
N LEU A 11 -28.61 -10.01 10.25
CA LEU A 11 -27.78 -9.55 9.14
C LEU A 11 -27.44 -8.07 9.42
N ILE A 12 -26.15 -7.79 9.58
CA ILE A 12 -25.62 -6.43 9.74
C ILE A 12 -25.25 -5.94 8.32
N GLU A 13 -25.90 -4.89 7.84
CA GLU A 13 -25.94 -4.50 6.41
C GLU A 13 -24.58 -4.21 5.72
N ASP A 14 -23.48 -4.00 6.47
CA ASP A 14 -22.14 -3.84 5.89
C ASP A 14 -21.37 -5.17 5.72
N ALA A 15 -21.76 -6.25 6.40
CA ALA A 15 -21.09 -7.56 6.29
C ALA A 15 -21.45 -8.35 5.02
N ASP A 16 -22.06 -7.70 4.01
CA ASP A 16 -22.53 -8.35 2.79
C ASP A 16 -21.79 -7.87 1.51
N ARG A 17 -20.77 -7.00 1.62
CA ARG A 17 -20.00 -6.52 0.45
C ARG A 17 -18.77 -7.38 0.11
N TYR A 18 -17.94 -7.69 1.10
CA TYR A 18 -16.68 -8.43 0.89
C TYR A 18 -16.58 -9.76 1.66
N TYR A 19 -17.14 -9.84 2.87
CA TYR A 19 -17.16 -11.06 3.69
C TYR A 19 -18.42 -11.14 4.52
N SER A 20 -19.19 -12.21 4.31
CA SER A 20 -20.23 -12.63 5.26
C SER A 20 -19.60 -13.43 6.40
N TRP A 21 -20.18 -13.39 7.60
CA TRP A 21 -19.66 -14.12 8.76
C TRP A 21 -20.73 -14.85 9.57
N ARG A 22 -20.30 -15.85 10.35
CA ARG A 22 -21.12 -16.64 11.28
C ARG A 22 -20.38 -16.80 12.61
N SER A 23 -21.12 -16.89 13.71
CA SER A 23 -20.61 -17.16 15.06
C SER A 23 -21.14 -18.50 15.59
N PHE A 24 -20.25 -19.30 16.17
CA PHE A 24 -20.53 -20.58 16.82
C PHE A 24 -20.20 -20.46 18.31
N GLY A 25 -21.04 -21.04 19.16
CA GLY A 25 -20.92 -20.97 20.61
C GLY A 25 -20.33 -22.24 21.24
N PRO A 26 -20.21 -22.28 22.58
CA PRO A 26 -19.61 -23.41 23.31
C PRO A 26 -20.36 -24.74 23.18
N ASP A 27 -21.67 -24.68 22.91
CA ASP A 27 -22.52 -25.85 22.73
C ASP A 27 -22.62 -26.30 21.25
N ASP A 28 -21.96 -25.60 20.31
CA ASP A 28 -21.99 -25.94 18.88
C ASP A 28 -20.80 -26.85 18.52
N PRO A 29 -21.02 -28.07 18.00
CA PRO A 29 -19.92 -28.98 17.65
C PRO A 29 -18.98 -28.41 16.57
N ARG A 30 -19.43 -27.44 15.76
CA ARG A 30 -18.57 -26.78 14.77
C ARG A 30 -17.45 -25.96 15.41
N THR A 31 -17.60 -25.52 16.65
CA THR A 31 -16.55 -24.79 17.38
C THR A 31 -15.29 -25.64 17.53
N ASP A 32 -15.44 -26.93 17.84
CA ASP A 32 -14.33 -27.87 17.94
C ASP A 32 -13.75 -28.21 16.54
N GLU A 33 -14.59 -28.33 15.50
CA GLU A 33 -14.16 -28.55 14.11
C GLU A 33 -13.32 -27.38 13.54
N LEU A 34 -13.54 -26.16 14.03
CA LEU A 34 -12.83 -24.94 13.62
C LEU A 34 -11.53 -24.70 14.41
N TRP A 35 -11.20 -25.55 15.40
CA TRP A 35 -9.94 -25.49 16.13
C TRP A 35 -8.89 -26.40 15.48
N VAL A 36 -7.73 -25.84 15.11
CA VAL A 36 -6.62 -26.65 14.56
C VAL A 36 -5.67 -27.05 15.68
N ASP A 37 -5.51 -28.35 15.94
CA ASP A 37 -4.49 -28.82 16.89
C ASP A 37 -3.09 -28.77 16.26
N LEU A 38 -2.29 -27.79 16.70
CA LEU A 38 -0.91 -27.63 16.27
C LEU A 38 0.01 -28.76 16.77
N ASN A 39 -0.42 -29.58 17.73
CA ASN A 39 0.37 -30.72 18.20
C ASN A 39 0.26 -31.95 17.28
N ASP A 40 -0.69 -31.99 16.35
CA ASP A 40 -0.80 -33.07 15.37
C ASP A 40 0.23 -32.91 14.25
N LEU A 41 1.26 -33.78 14.28
CA LEU A 41 2.31 -33.87 13.28
C LEU A 41 1.77 -34.16 11.86
N GLY A 42 0.52 -34.64 11.73
CA GLY A 42 -0.17 -34.81 10.47
C GLY A 42 -0.49 -33.49 9.74
N HIS A 43 -0.41 -32.34 10.40
CA HIS A 43 -0.74 -31.03 9.80
C HIS A 43 0.49 -30.21 9.36
N GLY A 44 1.71 -30.68 9.59
CA GLY A 44 2.95 -30.05 9.12
C GLY A 44 3.88 -29.57 10.24
N GLN A 45 4.93 -28.83 9.88
CA GLN A 45 5.91 -28.36 10.86
C GLN A 45 5.51 -27.02 11.47
N VAL A 46 5.01 -27.04 12.72
CA VAL A 46 4.78 -25.82 13.51
C VAL A 46 6.08 -25.05 13.71
N ARG A 47 5.99 -23.73 13.54
CA ARG A 47 7.09 -22.78 13.76
C ARG A 47 6.74 -21.86 14.91
N MET A 48 7.38 -22.08 16.05
CA MET A 48 7.39 -21.13 17.15
C MET A 48 8.23 -19.90 16.78
N HIS A 49 7.64 -18.71 16.83
CA HIS A 49 8.37 -17.50 16.50
C HIS A 49 9.10 -16.95 17.73
N GLY A 50 10.41 -17.20 17.80
CA GLY A 50 11.24 -16.88 18.97
C GLY A 50 11.20 -15.42 19.42
N ILE A 51 11.20 -14.46 18.48
CA ILE A 51 11.08 -13.03 18.80
C ILE A 51 9.69 -12.72 19.34
N LEU A 52 8.63 -12.88 18.53
CA LEU A 52 7.24 -12.61 18.91
C LEU A 52 6.82 -13.24 20.26
N SER A 53 7.31 -14.44 20.59
CA SER A 53 6.99 -15.12 21.85
C SER A 53 7.62 -14.48 23.11
N ASN A 54 8.59 -13.57 22.97
CA ASN A 54 9.37 -13.02 24.09
C ASN A 54 9.40 -11.48 24.15
N THR A 55 8.64 -10.78 23.31
CA THR A 55 8.76 -9.32 23.14
C THR A 55 7.41 -8.62 23.02
N HIS A 56 7.29 -7.42 23.60
CA HIS A 56 6.14 -6.53 23.37
C HIS A 56 6.24 -5.82 22.02
N ARG A 57 5.08 -5.53 21.40
CA ARG A 57 4.92 -4.72 20.18
C ARG A 57 5.92 -5.04 19.06
N GLN A 58 6.10 -6.33 18.78
CA GLN A 58 6.82 -6.79 17.59
C GLN A 58 5.86 -7.32 16.53
N ALA A 59 6.30 -7.28 15.29
CA ALA A 59 5.64 -7.89 14.16
C ALA A 59 6.68 -8.58 13.25
N ALA A 60 6.36 -9.76 12.72
CA ALA A 60 7.28 -10.52 11.88
C ALA A 60 6.65 -10.91 10.55
N LYS A 61 7.38 -10.68 9.46
CA LYS A 61 6.95 -11.02 8.10
C LYS A 61 7.08 -12.51 7.83
N VAL A 62 5.98 -13.13 7.42
CA VAL A 62 5.89 -14.53 7.02
C VAL A 62 5.42 -14.59 5.56
N ALA A 63 6.06 -15.45 4.78
CA ALA A 63 5.62 -15.77 3.42
C ALA A 63 4.72 -17.01 3.48
N LEU A 64 3.53 -16.90 2.90
CA LEU A 64 2.59 -17.99 2.74
C LEU A 64 3.05 -18.93 1.62
N SER A 65 2.83 -20.22 1.80
CA SER A 65 3.07 -21.23 0.77
C SER A 65 2.14 -21.05 -0.44
N PHE A 66 0.93 -20.53 -0.23
CA PHE A 66 -0.11 -20.27 -1.22
C PHE A 66 -0.50 -18.80 -1.36
N ASP A 67 -1.24 -18.48 -2.42
CA ASP A 67 -1.72 -17.12 -2.71
C ASP A 67 -3.12 -16.94 -2.07
N PHE A 68 -3.17 -16.32 -0.88
CA PHE A 68 -4.40 -16.15 -0.10
C PHE A 68 -5.27 -14.99 -0.65
N PRO A 69 -6.54 -15.24 -1.05
CA PRO A 69 -7.41 -14.18 -1.54
C PRO A 69 -8.01 -13.35 -0.39
N PHE A 70 -7.61 -12.08 -0.30
CA PHE A 70 -8.09 -11.11 0.68
C PHE A 70 -8.65 -9.86 -0.02
N TYR A 71 -9.95 -9.57 0.15
CA TYR A 71 -10.63 -8.42 -0.48
C TYR A 71 -10.52 -8.39 -2.04
N GLY A 72 -10.34 -9.55 -2.68
CA GLY A 72 -10.13 -9.65 -4.13
C GLY A 72 -8.67 -9.51 -4.58
N HIS A 73 -7.73 -9.31 -3.65
CA HIS A 73 -6.29 -9.32 -3.91
C HIS A 73 -5.66 -10.61 -3.43
N TYR A 74 -4.78 -11.21 -4.23
CA TYR A 74 -4.00 -12.37 -3.80
C TYR A 74 -2.77 -11.92 -3.02
N LEU A 75 -2.61 -12.43 -1.79
CA LEU A 75 -1.55 -12.06 -0.87
C LEU A 75 -0.70 -13.28 -0.54
N ARG A 76 0.62 -13.11 -0.61
CA ARG A 76 1.62 -14.14 -0.28
C ARG A 76 2.57 -13.75 0.84
N GLN A 77 2.53 -12.48 1.27
CA GLN A 77 3.34 -11.98 2.37
C GLN A 77 2.41 -11.28 3.37
N ILE A 78 2.49 -11.72 4.62
CA ILE A 78 1.71 -11.21 5.75
C ILE A 78 2.66 -10.88 6.90
N THR A 79 2.18 -10.14 7.89
CA THR A 79 2.97 -9.80 9.08
C THR A 79 2.20 -10.18 10.35
N ILE A 80 2.69 -11.13 11.12
CA ILE A 80 2.09 -11.55 12.40
C ILE A 80 2.53 -10.57 13.48
N ALA A 81 1.59 -9.98 14.24
CA ALA A 81 1.89 -9.08 15.35
C ALA A 81 1.63 -9.74 16.71
N THR A 82 2.40 -9.36 17.74
CA THR A 82 2.21 -9.86 19.12
C THR A 82 0.88 -9.42 19.74
N GLY A 83 0.28 -8.33 19.23
CA GLY A 83 -0.99 -7.77 19.69
C GLY A 83 -2.25 -8.52 19.24
N GLY A 84 -2.17 -9.79 18.83
CA GLY A 84 -3.34 -10.61 18.49
C GLY A 84 -3.95 -10.40 17.10
N PHE A 85 -3.15 -9.96 16.12
CA PHE A 85 -3.61 -9.74 14.75
C PHE A 85 -2.55 -10.04 13.68
N ILE A 86 -3.01 -10.18 12.45
CA ILE A 86 -2.19 -10.32 11.24
C ILE A 86 -2.40 -9.06 10.40
N PHE A 87 -1.30 -8.38 10.06
CA PHE A 87 -1.30 -7.27 9.10
C PHE A 87 -1.11 -7.80 7.68
N MET A 88 -2.01 -7.37 6.79
CA MET A 88 -2.20 -7.84 5.41
C MET A 88 -1.76 -6.80 4.37
N GLY A 89 -1.20 -5.66 4.78
CA GLY A 89 -0.71 -4.62 3.88
C GLY A 89 0.70 -4.90 3.35
N ALA A 90 0.98 -4.48 2.12
CA ALA A 90 2.29 -4.68 1.49
C ALA A 90 3.38 -3.74 2.03
N VAL A 91 2.99 -2.55 2.52
CA VAL A 91 3.91 -1.56 3.09
C VAL A 91 3.74 -1.51 4.59
N THR A 92 4.74 -2.00 5.33
CA THR A 92 4.79 -1.80 6.78
C THR A 92 4.99 -0.30 7.06
N HIS A 93 3.98 0.29 7.70
CA HIS A 93 3.93 1.70 8.08
C HIS A 93 3.72 1.79 9.60
N ARG A 94 3.82 2.98 10.21
CA ARG A 94 3.76 3.11 11.68
C ARG A 94 2.45 2.64 12.30
N MET A 95 1.37 2.56 11.52
CA MET A 95 -0.01 2.33 11.96
C MET A 95 -0.51 0.94 11.57
N LEU A 96 0.30 -0.11 11.78
CA LEU A 96 -0.09 -1.51 11.47
C LEU A 96 -1.41 -1.94 12.17
N THR A 97 -1.72 -1.30 13.29
CA THR A 97 -2.94 -1.43 14.12
C THR A 97 -4.16 -0.70 13.56
N ALA A 98 -3.96 0.29 12.67
CA ALA A 98 -5.04 1.13 12.17
C ALA A 98 -5.75 0.53 10.96
N THR A 99 -5.07 -0.24 10.11
CA THR A 99 -5.58 -0.63 8.78
C THR A 99 -5.11 -2.01 8.30
N GLN A 100 -5.79 -2.55 7.29
CA GLN A 100 -5.36 -3.73 6.53
C GLN A 100 -5.04 -4.93 7.42
N TYR A 101 -6.00 -5.36 8.25
CA TYR A 101 -5.76 -6.40 9.26
C TYR A 101 -6.80 -7.54 9.22
N ILE A 102 -6.36 -8.68 9.74
CA ILE A 102 -7.19 -9.79 10.21
C ILE A 102 -6.94 -9.88 11.72
N ALA A 103 -7.93 -9.55 12.53
CA ALA A 103 -7.82 -9.43 13.98
C ALA A 103 -8.80 -10.39 14.67
N PRO A 104 -8.38 -11.62 15.05
CA PRO A 104 -9.18 -12.44 15.95
C PRO A 104 -9.41 -11.71 17.28
N LEU A 105 -8.37 -11.08 17.85
CA LEU A 105 -8.51 -10.24 19.04
C LEU A 105 -7.33 -9.26 19.10
N MET A 106 -7.45 -8.09 18.49
CA MET A 106 -6.42 -7.05 18.54
C MET A 106 -6.50 -6.30 19.87
N ALA A 107 -5.51 -6.49 20.74
CA ALA A 107 -5.41 -5.82 22.03
C ALA A 107 -3.94 -5.57 22.43
N ASN A 108 -3.70 -4.91 23.56
CA ASN A 108 -2.36 -4.66 24.09
C ASN A 108 -1.76 -5.93 24.75
N PHE A 109 -1.66 -7.02 23.99
CA PHE A 109 -1.04 -8.27 24.41
C PHE A 109 0.48 -8.17 24.43
N ASP A 110 1.07 -8.77 25.45
CA ASP A 110 2.50 -8.81 25.69
C ASP A 110 2.95 -10.23 26.08
N PRO A 111 3.47 -11.01 25.12
CA PRO A 111 3.99 -12.35 25.39
C PRO A 111 5.14 -12.36 26.41
N SER A 112 5.92 -11.26 26.53
CA SER A 112 7.14 -11.23 27.35
C SER A 112 6.92 -11.47 28.85
N PHE A 113 5.69 -11.25 29.35
CA PHE A 113 5.32 -11.51 30.75
C PHE A 113 5.26 -13.00 31.13
N SER A 114 5.38 -13.94 30.19
CA SER A 114 5.49 -15.35 30.54
C SER A 114 6.30 -16.16 29.55
N LYS A 115 7.16 -17.04 30.09
CA LYS A 115 7.82 -18.09 29.30
C LYS A 115 6.87 -19.16 28.77
N GLU A 116 5.63 -19.17 29.25
CA GLU A 116 4.52 -19.99 28.76
C GLU A 116 3.73 -19.30 27.64
N SER A 117 3.89 -17.99 27.45
CA SER A 117 3.28 -17.28 26.33
C SER A 117 4.01 -17.69 25.05
N THR A 118 3.30 -18.10 24.01
CA THR A 118 3.93 -18.36 22.71
C THR A 118 3.12 -17.74 21.58
N VAL A 119 3.83 -17.34 20.53
CA VAL A 119 3.23 -17.00 19.24
C VAL A 119 3.81 -17.95 18.22
N GLN A 120 2.97 -18.87 17.75
CA GLN A 120 3.36 -19.94 16.85
C GLN A 120 2.44 -19.98 15.64
N TYR A 121 2.97 -20.45 14.52
CA TYR A 121 2.20 -20.58 13.29
C TYR A 121 2.51 -21.89 12.56
N LEU A 122 1.58 -22.29 11.71
CA LEU A 122 1.64 -23.48 10.88
C LEU A 122 1.22 -23.10 9.46
N ASP A 123 1.91 -23.67 8.47
CA ASP A 123 1.56 -23.55 7.05
C ASP A 123 1.68 -24.94 6.44
N ASN A 124 0.61 -25.44 5.82
CA ASN A 124 0.55 -26.78 5.23
C ASN A 124 0.26 -26.81 3.72
N GLY A 125 0.14 -25.64 3.06
CA GLY A 125 -0.23 -25.55 1.64
C GLY A 125 -1.72 -25.26 1.38
N GLU A 126 -2.60 -25.63 2.30
CA GLU A 126 -4.07 -25.46 2.16
C GLU A 126 -4.65 -24.52 3.23
N VAL A 127 -4.04 -24.49 4.42
CA VAL A 127 -4.39 -23.59 5.52
C VAL A 127 -3.13 -23.06 6.19
N PHE A 128 -3.19 -21.79 6.57
CA PHE A 128 -2.19 -21.10 7.39
C PHE A 128 -2.83 -20.72 8.73
N VAL A 129 -2.26 -21.17 9.84
CA VAL A 129 -2.80 -20.95 11.19
C VAL A 129 -1.81 -20.15 12.02
N VAL A 130 -2.30 -19.15 12.75
CA VAL A 130 -1.54 -18.47 13.83
C VAL A 130 -2.26 -18.70 15.15
N GLN A 131 -1.50 -19.09 16.17
CA GLN A 131 -1.98 -19.21 17.55
C GLN A 131 -1.20 -18.25 18.45
N TRP A 132 -1.94 -17.44 19.20
CA TRP A 132 -1.45 -16.72 20.37
C TRP A 132 -1.85 -17.54 21.58
N GLU A 133 -0.89 -18.19 22.21
CA GLU A 133 -1.12 -19.13 23.31
C GLU A 133 -0.69 -18.51 24.63
N ARG A 134 -1.59 -18.56 25.62
CA ARG A 134 -1.38 -18.09 26.99
C ARG A 134 -0.85 -16.64 27.11
N VAL A 135 -1.08 -15.81 26.09
CA VAL A 135 -0.64 -14.41 26.07
C VAL A 135 -1.38 -13.58 27.12
N ARG A 136 -0.73 -12.57 27.69
CA ARG A 136 -1.32 -11.72 28.74
C ARG A 136 -1.51 -10.29 28.28
N LEU A 137 -2.54 -9.64 28.80
CA LEU A 137 -2.76 -8.20 28.60
C LEU A 137 -1.81 -7.40 29.46
N HIS A 138 -1.13 -6.44 28.83
CA HIS A 138 -0.22 -5.53 29.48
C HIS A 138 -0.95 -4.62 30.48
N GLY A 139 -0.45 -4.55 31.72
CA GLY A 139 -1.05 -3.87 32.86
C GLY A 139 -2.19 -4.64 33.54
N ARG A 140 -2.53 -5.86 33.09
CA ARG A 140 -3.59 -6.72 33.63
C ARG A 140 -3.20 -8.20 33.68
N GLU A 141 -1.92 -8.48 33.92
CA GLU A 141 -1.31 -9.81 33.80
C GLU A 141 -1.89 -10.82 34.82
N ALA A 142 -2.41 -10.32 35.95
CA ALA A 142 -3.04 -11.12 36.99
C ALA A 142 -4.47 -11.58 36.64
N GLU A 143 -5.13 -10.98 35.64
CA GLU A 143 -6.54 -11.26 35.33
C GLU A 143 -6.72 -12.51 34.45
N GLY A 144 -5.63 -13.02 33.85
CA GLY A 144 -5.62 -14.32 33.17
C GLY A 144 -4.68 -14.38 31.96
N ALA A 145 -4.72 -15.52 31.27
CA ALA A 145 -3.99 -15.76 30.03
C ALA A 145 -5.00 -16.08 28.92
N TYR A 146 -4.73 -15.59 27.72
CA TYR A 146 -5.62 -15.69 26.56
C TYR A 146 -5.04 -16.69 25.56
N THR A 147 -5.89 -17.54 25.00
CA THR A 147 -5.52 -18.55 24.01
C THR A 147 -6.52 -18.52 22.86
N PHE A 148 -6.05 -18.09 21.68
CA PHE A 148 -6.89 -17.95 20.48
C PHE A 148 -6.08 -18.15 19.18
N GLN A 149 -6.81 -18.46 18.12
CA GLN A 149 -6.27 -18.73 16.78
C GLN A 149 -6.92 -17.85 15.73
N ALA A 150 -6.20 -17.64 14.62
CA ALA A 150 -6.80 -17.34 13.33
C ALA A 150 -6.27 -18.32 12.28
N ALA A 151 -7.16 -18.91 11.47
CA ALA A 151 -6.80 -19.70 10.31
C ALA A 151 -7.21 -19.01 9.00
N LEU A 152 -6.33 -19.05 8.01
CA LEU A 152 -6.52 -18.54 6.66
C LEU A 152 -6.51 -19.73 5.71
N HIS A 153 -7.63 -20.02 5.05
CA HIS A 153 -7.74 -21.13 4.12
C HIS A 153 -7.49 -20.66 2.68
N LEU A 154 -6.92 -21.53 1.84
CA LEU A 154 -6.71 -21.31 0.40
C LEU A 154 -7.97 -20.82 -0.34
N THR A 155 -9.15 -21.23 0.13
CA THR A 155 -10.47 -20.82 -0.39
C THR A 155 -10.82 -19.34 -0.18
N GLY A 156 -10.09 -18.63 0.68
CA GLY A 156 -10.48 -17.31 1.20
C GLY A 156 -11.37 -17.35 2.44
N THR A 157 -11.65 -18.54 2.98
CA THR A 157 -12.29 -18.67 4.30
C THR A 157 -11.32 -18.21 5.38
N ILE A 158 -11.78 -17.41 6.32
CA ILE A 158 -11.03 -17.04 7.54
C ILE A 158 -11.80 -17.60 8.73
N THR A 159 -11.11 -18.18 9.70
CA THR A 159 -11.73 -18.62 10.96
C THR A 159 -11.01 -18.00 12.15
N PHE A 160 -11.77 -17.60 13.17
CA PHE A 160 -11.25 -17.22 14.48
C PHE A 160 -11.75 -18.23 15.50
N SER A 161 -10.86 -18.73 16.36
CA SER A 161 -11.20 -19.78 17.32
C SER A 161 -10.65 -19.42 18.70
N TYR A 162 -11.51 -19.35 19.70
CA TYR A 162 -11.21 -18.85 21.04
C TYR A 162 -11.36 -19.98 22.07
N ARG A 163 -10.32 -20.20 22.87
CA ARG A 163 -10.27 -21.32 23.84
C ARG A 163 -10.21 -20.82 25.27
N ASP A 164 -9.26 -19.95 25.58
CA ASP A 164 -9.16 -19.26 26.87
C ASP A 164 -9.39 -17.75 26.68
N ILE A 165 -10.51 -17.25 27.20
CA ILE A 165 -10.93 -15.84 27.22
C ILE A 165 -11.37 -15.52 28.67
N PRO A 166 -10.41 -15.19 29.57
CA PRO A 166 -10.69 -15.06 31.00
C PRO A 166 -11.58 -13.86 31.38
N LEU A 167 -11.72 -12.87 30.50
CA LEU A 167 -12.57 -11.68 30.70
C LEU A 167 -13.41 -11.40 29.45
N PRO A 168 -14.63 -10.84 29.60
CA PRO A 168 -15.38 -10.29 28.47
C PRO A 168 -14.61 -9.19 27.74
N VAL A 169 -14.72 -9.14 26.43
CA VAL A 169 -13.98 -8.20 25.56
C VAL A 169 -14.31 -6.74 25.88
N GLU A 170 -15.52 -6.49 26.37
CA GLU A 170 -16.03 -5.18 26.78
C GLU A 170 -15.28 -4.61 28.00
N VAL A 171 -14.69 -5.47 28.85
CA VAL A 171 -14.00 -5.10 30.10
C VAL A 171 -12.51 -4.78 29.87
N ILE A 172 -11.94 -5.30 28.79
CA ILE A 172 -10.53 -5.10 28.42
C ILE A 172 -10.33 -3.93 27.46
N SER A 173 -11.38 -3.50 26.75
CA SER A 173 -11.34 -2.29 25.93
C SER A 173 -11.18 -1.04 26.80
N SER A 174 -10.34 -0.10 26.36
CA SER A 174 -10.03 1.13 27.09
C SER A 174 -9.94 2.33 26.14
N ALA A 175 -9.97 3.54 26.69
CA ALA A 175 -9.83 4.76 25.89
C ALA A 175 -8.44 4.91 25.25
N GLU A 176 -7.40 4.36 25.86
CA GLU A 176 -6.01 4.40 25.37
C GLU A 176 -5.69 3.25 24.39
N HIS A 177 -6.30 2.07 24.62
CA HIS A 177 -6.19 0.89 23.78
C HIS A 177 -7.59 0.31 23.56
N GLN A 178 -8.24 0.71 22.47
CA GLN A 178 -9.50 0.12 22.03
C GLN A 178 -9.23 -1.26 21.43
N VAL A 179 -9.99 -2.27 21.87
CA VAL A 179 -9.90 -3.62 21.31
C VAL A 179 -10.66 -3.70 19.99
N LYS A 180 -10.07 -4.34 18.98
CA LYS A 180 -10.71 -4.60 17.68
C LYS A 180 -10.79 -6.11 17.43
N ALA A 181 -11.91 -6.57 16.90
CA ALA A 181 -12.09 -7.95 16.47
C ALA A 181 -12.84 -7.96 15.14
N GLY A 182 -12.26 -8.59 14.10
CA GLY A 182 -12.79 -8.56 12.74
C GLY A 182 -11.74 -8.35 11.64
N LEU A 183 -12.17 -7.77 10.52
CA LEU A 183 -11.39 -7.57 9.29
C LEU A 183 -11.41 -6.10 8.87
N SER A 184 -10.30 -5.56 8.36
CA SER A 184 -10.25 -4.21 7.75
C SER A 184 -9.40 -4.23 6.49
N ASP A 185 -9.77 -3.45 5.48
CA ASP A 185 -8.86 -3.11 4.39
C ASP A 185 -8.94 -1.63 3.98
N ALA A 186 -7.82 -1.16 3.45
CA ALA A 186 -7.57 0.25 3.15
C ALA A 186 -6.77 0.39 1.85
N PHE A 187 -6.81 1.58 1.26
CA PHE A 187 -5.97 1.95 0.11
C PHE A 187 -5.17 3.23 0.41
N MET A 188 -4.02 3.39 -0.24
CA MET A 188 -3.20 4.60 -0.17
C MET A 188 -3.44 5.49 -1.40
N VAL A 189 -3.51 6.79 -1.17
CA VAL A 189 -3.54 7.84 -2.21
C VAL A 189 -2.38 8.81 -1.97
N ASN A 190 -1.72 9.21 -3.05
CA ASN A 190 -0.67 10.22 -3.04
C ASN A 190 -1.30 11.61 -3.17
N LEU A 191 -1.33 12.39 -2.10
CA LEU A 191 -1.78 13.78 -2.13
C LEU A 191 -0.62 14.73 -2.46
N PRO A 192 -0.86 15.80 -3.25
CA PRO A 192 0.14 16.84 -3.47
C PRO A 192 0.47 17.56 -2.16
N SER A 193 1.70 17.43 -1.66
CA SER A 193 2.16 18.20 -0.51
C SER A 193 2.37 19.66 -0.90
N PRO A 194 1.73 20.64 -0.24
CA PRO A 194 1.95 22.05 -0.52
C PRO A 194 3.31 22.58 -0.02
N GLN A 195 4.07 21.76 0.74
CA GLN A 195 5.33 22.17 1.38
C GLN A 195 6.57 21.37 0.94
N SER A 196 6.40 20.27 0.20
CA SER A 196 7.51 19.41 -0.26
C SER A 196 7.28 18.93 -1.68
N SER A 197 8.37 18.62 -2.41
CA SER A 197 8.30 17.92 -3.69
C SER A 197 7.89 16.45 -3.56
N ASP A 198 7.85 15.93 -2.34
CA ASP A 198 7.48 14.55 -2.04
C ASP A 198 5.98 14.44 -1.78
N ALA A 199 5.36 13.36 -2.27
CA ALA A 199 3.92 13.17 -2.19
C ALA A 199 3.51 12.67 -0.80
N GLN A 200 2.54 13.34 -0.18
CA GLN A 200 2.03 12.91 1.11
C GLN A 200 1.10 11.71 0.90
N ARG A 201 1.52 10.52 1.32
CA ARG A 201 0.68 9.33 1.32
C ARG A 201 -0.39 9.47 2.40
N GLN A 202 -1.64 9.43 1.98
CA GLN A 202 -2.79 9.33 2.87
C GLN A 202 -3.48 7.98 2.69
N LEU A 203 -4.05 7.47 3.78
CA LEU A 203 -4.57 6.13 3.91
C LEU A 203 -6.07 6.21 4.24
N TYR A 204 -6.88 5.46 3.50
CA TYR A 204 -8.33 5.47 3.62
C TYR A 204 -8.85 4.05 3.87
N GLU A 205 -9.55 3.85 5.00
CA GLU A 205 -10.29 2.62 5.28
C GLU A 205 -11.55 2.62 4.41
N TYR A 206 -11.69 1.63 3.53
CA TYR A 206 -12.84 1.53 2.61
C TYR A 206 -13.84 0.46 3.02
N HIS A 207 -13.45 -0.46 3.89
CA HIS A 207 -14.33 -1.47 4.43
C HIS A 207 -13.79 -2.03 5.75
N ARG A 208 -14.70 -2.27 6.69
CA ARG A 208 -14.42 -2.95 7.95
C ARG A 208 -15.56 -3.89 8.29
N VAL A 209 -15.22 -5.10 8.74
CA VAL A 209 -16.16 -6.07 9.31
C VAL A 209 -15.83 -6.15 10.79
N ASP A 210 -16.64 -5.51 11.63
CA ASP A 210 -16.57 -5.70 13.09
C ASP A 210 -17.44 -6.90 13.47
N ILE A 211 -16.91 -7.83 14.26
CA ILE A 211 -17.71 -8.92 14.84
C ILE A 211 -18.26 -8.55 16.21
N ASP A 212 -19.39 -9.17 16.56
CA ASP A 212 -20.05 -9.02 17.85
C ASP A 212 -19.15 -9.56 18.98
N THR A 213 -18.48 -8.64 19.69
CA THR A 213 -17.51 -8.97 20.75
C THR A 213 -18.14 -9.72 21.91
N THR A 214 -19.45 -9.56 22.14
CA THR A 214 -20.16 -10.21 23.25
C THR A 214 -20.24 -11.73 23.09
N LYS A 215 -19.98 -12.24 21.88
CA LYS A 215 -19.90 -13.67 21.54
C LYS A 215 -18.48 -14.24 21.56
N ILE A 216 -17.47 -13.42 21.85
CA ILE A 216 -16.08 -13.88 22.06
C ILE A 216 -16.00 -14.38 23.51
N THR A 217 -16.06 -15.70 23.68
CA THR A 217 -16.11 -16.38 24.97
C THR A 217 -15.23 -17.63 24.95
N ASN A 218 -15.09 -18.33 26.09
CA ASN A 218 -14.40 -19.61 26.13
C ASN A 218 -15.09 -20.62 25.22
N ASN A 219 -14.34 -21.28 24.35
CA ASN A 219 -14.85 -22.20 23.33
C ASN A 219 -15.92 -21.50 22.47
N SER A 220 -15.53 -20.46 21.73
CA SER A 220 -16.36 -19.90 20.66
C SER A 220 -15.56 -19.72 19.39
N ALA A 221 -16.24 -19.66 18.24
CA ALA A 221 -15.57 -19.55 16.94
C ALA A 221 -16.37 -18.66 15.97
N PHE A 222 -15.68 -18.10 14.99
CA PHE A 222 -16.27 -17.32 13.91
C PHE A 222 -15.72 -17.81 12.57
N GLU A 223 -16.57 -17.87 11.56
CA GLU A 223 -16.23 -18.25 10.18
C GLU A 223 -16.62 -17.10 9.24
N PHE A 224 -15.67 -16.60 8.47
CA PHE A 224 -15.87 -15.58 7.44
C PHE A 224 -15.76 -16.22 6.06
N THR A 225 -16.75 -15.99 5.21
CA THR A 225 -16.78 -16.46 3.82
C THR A 225 -16.57 -15.27 2.88
N ALA A 226 -15.47 -15.29 2.14
CA ALA A 226 -15.15 -14.28 1.12
C ALA A 226 -16.19 -14.26 0.00
N LEU A 227 -16.73 -13.08 -0.30
CA LEU A 227 -17.73 -12.89 -1.34
C LEU A 227 -17.07 -12.67 -2.73
N PRO A 228 -17.82 -12.77 -3.83
CA PRO A 228 -17.34 -12.37 -5.15
C PRO A 228 -17.06 -10.85 -5.19
N THR A 229 -15.93 -10.45 -5.77
CA THR A 229 -15.56 -9.04 -5.96
C THR A 229 -15.32 -8.77 -7.44
N CYS A 230 -15.44 -7.51 -7.87
CA CYS A 230 -15.21 -7.12 -9.27
C CYS A 230 -13.84 -7.57 -9.79
N LEU A 231 -12.80 -7.51 -8.94
CA LEU A 231 -11.43 -7.93 -9.24
C LEU A 231 -11.28 -9.42 -9.65
N LYS A 232 -12.30 -10.26 -9.42
CA LYS A 232 -12.29 -11.66 -9.87
C LYS A 232 -12.60 -11.82 -11.37
N HIS A 233 -13.08 -10.78 -12.06
CA HIS A 233 -13.38 -10.81 -13.49
C HIS A 233 -12.17 -10.32 -14.30
N ASP A 234 -11.68 -11.18 -15.20
CA ASP A 234 -10.46 -10.97 -16.00
C ASP A 234 -10.70 -10.29 -17.35
N SER A 235 -11.96 -10.01 -17.69
CA SER A 235 -12.37 -9.52 -19.00
C SER A 235 -13.58 -8.58 -18.90
N CYS A 236 -13.70 -7.66 -19.87
CA CYS A 236 -14.76 -6.67 -19.92
C CYS A 236 -16.16 -7.31 -19.90
N GLU A 237 -16.37 -8.37 -20.70
CA GLU A 237 -17.65 -9.06 -20.78
C GLU A 237 -18.07 -9.66 -19.43
N LEU A 238 -17.18 -10.42 -18.78
CA LEU A 238 -17.46 -10.98 -17.45
C LEU A 238 -17.68 -9.89 -16.39
N CYS A 239 -16.93 -8.79 -16.47
CA CYS A 239 -17.06 -7.65 -15.58
C CYS A 239 -18.45 -6.99 -15.63
N LEU A 240 -18.97 -6.77 -16.85
CA LEU A 240 -20.23 -6.05 -17.05
C LEU A 240 -21.47 -6.97 -17.08
N SER A 241 -21.31 -8.26 -17.41
CA SER A 241 -22.42 -9.23 -17.47
C SER A 241 -22.62 -10.05 -16.19
N SER A 242 -21.75 -9.90 -15.18
CA SER A 242 -21.81 -10.68 -13.93
C SER A 242 -23.04 -10.33 -13.09
N ASN A 243 -23.87 -11.34 -12.81
CA ASN A 243 -24.95 -11.25 -11.82
C ASN A 243 -24.47 -11.47 -10.37
N LEU A 244 -23.19 -11.80 -10.15
CA LEU A 244 -22.63 -12.11 -8.84
C LEU A 244 -22.07 -10.89 -8.10
N THR A 245 -21.91 -9.77 -8.81
CA THR A 245 -21.17 -8.59 -8.36
C THR A 245 -21.86 -7.34 -8.89
N SER A 246 -22.15 -6.36 -8.04
CA SER A 246 -22.84 -5.12 -8.42
C SER A 246 -21.90 -3.92 -8.38
N GLY A 247 -22.18 -2.90 -9.22
CA GLY A 247 -21.38 -1.66 -9.25
C GLY A 247 -20.00 -1.79 -9.90
N CYS A 248 -19.68 -2.91 -10.55
CA CYS A 248 -18.43 -3.10 -11.26
C CYS A 248 -18.34 -2.25 -12.53
N THR A 249 -17.13 -1.82 -12.86
CA THR A 249 -16.79 -1.09 -14.09
C THR A 249 -15.49 -1.65 -14.67
N TRP A 250 -15.37 -1.64 -16.00
CA TRP A 250 -14.14 -2.06 -16.68
C TRP A 250 -13.29 -0.85 -17.02
N CYS A 251 -12.00 -0.87 -16.66
CA CYS A 251 -11.03 0.09 -17.15
C CYS A 251 -10.19 -0.55 -18.26
N ASN A 252 -10.35 -0.06 -19.48
CA ASN A 252 -9.68 -0.63 -20.65
C ASN A 252 -8.18 -0.30 -20.68
N VAL A 253 -7.76 0.87 -20.18
CA VAL A 253 -6.32 1.19 -20.08
C VAL A 253 -5.59 0.27 -19.10
N LEU A 254 -6.23 -0.11 -17.98
CA LEU A 254 -5.66 -1.01 -16.97
C LEU A 254 -5.98 -2.49 -17.20
N GLN A 255 -6.81 -2.83 -18.20
CA GLN A 255 -7.36 -4.17 -18.45
C GLN A 255 -7.90 -4.83 -17.17
N ARG A 256 -8.78 -4.12 -16.45
CA ARG A 256 -9.21 -4.54 -15.11
C ARG A 256 -10.66 -4.19 -14.79
N CYS A 257 -11.34 -5.13 -14.13
CA CYS A 257 -12.64 -4.90 -13.51
C CYS A 257 -12.49 -4.41 -12.07
N SER A 258 -13.11 -3.29 -11.70
CA SER A 258 -13.19 -2.80 -10.32
C SER A 258 -14.46 -1.97 -10.09
N ASP A 259 -14.90 -1.86 -8.85
CA ASP A 259 -15.89 -0.86 -8.41
C ASP A 259 -15.21 0.48 -8.04
N GLY A 260 -13.90 0.59 -8.25
CA GLY A 260 -13.07 1.73 -7.89
C GLY A 260 -12.78 1.85 -6.39
N MET A 261 -13.03 0.82 -5.59
CA MET A 261 -12.85 0.83 -4.12
C MET A 261 -11.90 -0.29 -3.66
N ASP A 262 -10.72 -0.40 -4.29
CA ASP A 262 -9.72 -1.43 -3.99
C ASP A 262 -8.30 -0.86 -3.72
N ARG A 263 -7.34 -1.73 -3.37
CA ARG A 263 -5.96 -1.32 -3.00
C ARG A 263 -5.23 -0.56 -4.11
N HIS A 264 -5.63 -0.71 -5.37
CA HIS A 264 -5.08 -0.01 -6.52
C HIS A 264 -5.76 1.33 -6.84
N ARG A 265 -6.50 1.91 -5.89
CA ARG A 265 -7.23 3.17 -6.09
C ARG A 265 -6.40 4.30 -6.70
N GLN A 266 -5.11 4.41 -6.37
CA GLN A 266 -4.24 5.45 -6.92
C GLN A 266 -4.20 5.41 -8.46
N GLU A 267 -3.83 4.27 -9.06
CA GLU A 267 -3.75 4.16 -10.52
C GLU A 267 -5.14 4.23 -11.19
N TRP A 268 -6.19 3.75 -10.52
CA TRP A 268 -7.56 3.90 -10.99
C TRP A 268 -7.98 5.37 -11.14
N LEU A 269 -7.49 6.24 -10.24
CA LEU A 269 -7.67 7.69 -10.32
C LEU A 269 -6.75 8.33 -11.37
N ASP A 270 -5.48 7.91 -11.45
CA ASP A 270 -4.48 8.45 -12.39
C ASP A 270 -4.88 8.27 -13.85
N TYR A 271 -5.55 7.15 -14.19
CA TYR A 271 -6.10 6.87 -15.52
C TYR A 271 -7.55 7.32 -15.72
N ALA A 272 -8.19 7.94 -14.71
CA ALA A 272 -9.58 8.39 -14.74
C ALA A 272 -10.60 7.31 -15.16
N CYS A 273 -10.35 6.05 -14.80
CA CYS A 273 -11.14 4.88 -15.18
C CYS A 273 -12.66 5.03 -14.90
N SER A 274 -13.04 5.67 -13.79
CA SER A 274 -14.45 5.93 -13.44
C SER A 274 -15.17 6.94 -14.35
N GLU A 275 -14.44 7.75 -15.12
CA GLU A 275 -15.00 8.63 -16.14
C GLU A 275 -14.98 7.96 -17.53
N GLU A 276 -13.94 7.14 -17.82
CA GLU A 276 -13.84 6.34 -19.05
C GLU A 276 -14.99 5.31 -19.17
N ALA A 277 -15.40 4.68 -18.07
CA ALA A 277 -16.40 3.62 -18.07
C ALA A 277 -17.88 4.11 -18.16
N LYS A 278 -18.13 5.42 -18.28
CA LYS A 278 -19.50 5.96 -18.34
C LYS A 278 -20.09 5.78 -19.73
N ASP A 279 -21.19 5.03 -19.80
CA ASP A 279 -21.96 4.75 -21.02
C ASP A 279 -21.17 4.01 -22.13
N VAL A 280 -20.11 3.28 -21.78
CA VAL A 280 -19.24 2.52 -22.73
C VAL A 280 -19.52 1.02 -22.64
N THR A 281 -19.56 0.35 -23.80
CA THR A 281 -19.70 -1.11 -23.93
C THR A 281 -18.37 -1.77 -24.35
N CYS A 282 -18.24 -3.07 -24.13
CA CYS A 282 -17.02 -3.81 -24.50
C CYS A 282 -16.73 -3.80 -26.02
N GLU A 283 -17.75 -3.66 -26.86
CA GLU A 283 -17.57 -3.49 -28.31
C GLU A 283 -16.91 -2.15 -28.70
N ASP A 284 -17.08 -1.10 -27.89
CA ASP A 284 -16.54 0.22 -28.20
C ASP A 284 -15.01 0.23 -28.08
N TYR A 285 -14.47 -0.50 -27.09
CA TYR A 285 -13.03 -0.75 -26.97
C TYR A 285 -12.46 -1.56 -28.15
N SER A 286 -13.26 -2.44 -28.74
CA SER A 286 -12.87 -3.23 -29.92
C SER A 286 -12.80 -2.39 -31.20
N LYS A 287 -13.50 -1.25 -31.26
CA LYS A 287 -13.53 -0.32 -32.41
C LYS A 287 -12.49 0.81 -32.30
N GLY A 288 -11.79 0.92 -31.17
CA GLY A 288 -10.78 1.95 -30.89
C GLY A 288 -9.32 1.55 -31.15
N GLY A 289 -9.05 0.34 -31.64
CA GLY A 289 -7.69 -0.08 -32.01
C GLY A 289 -7.15 0.76 -33.16
N PRO A 290 -5.89 1.25 -33.11
CA PRO A 290 -5.31 1.99 -34.22
C PRO A 290 -5.15 1.08 -35.44
N ASP A 291 -5.44 1.64 -36.63
CA ASP A 291 -5.08 1.05 -37.93
C ASP A 291 -3.54 0.93 -38.04
N SER A 292 -3.01 -0.20 -37.57
CA SER A 292 -1.66 -0.67 -37.88
C SER A 292 -1.66 -2.16 -38.21
N SER A 293 -2.51 -2.52 -39.17
CA SER A 293 -2.41 -3.74 -39.97
C SER A 293 -1.12 -3.74 -40.81
N ILE A 294 0.03 -3.89 -40.16
CA ILE A 294 1.26 -4.32 -40.82
C ILE A 294 1.18 -5.83 -40.97
N ASP A 295 0.52 -6.23 -42.05
CA ASP A 295 0.47 -7.60 -42.55
C ASP A 295 1.89 -8.07 -42.92
N PRO A 296 2.47 -9.08 -42.25
CA PRO A 296 3.79 -9.61 -42.57
C PRO A 296 3.71 -10.47 -43.82
N SER A 297 3.60 -9.81 -44.98
CA SER A 297 3.64 -10.45 -46.29
C SER A 297 4.99 -11.13 -46.51
N VAL A 298 4.98 -12.46 -46.40
CA VAL A 298 6.12 -13.34 -46.69
C VAL A 298 6.28 -13.49 -48.20
N PRO A 299 7.43 -13.14 -48.79
CA PRO A 299 7.86 -13.63 -50.09
C PRO A 299 8.76 -14.85 -49.86
N SER A 300 8.21 -16.04 -50.08
CA SER A 300 9.03 -17.23 -50.31
C SER A 300 9.63 -17.15 -51.70
N ASP A 301 10.94 -17.28 -51.84
CA ASP A 301 11.54 -17.97 -52.98
C ASP A 301 12.93 -18.51 -52.65
N SER A 302 13.15 -19.77 -53.02
CA SER A 302 14.44 -20.47 -52.99
C SER A 302 15.32 -19.94 -54.16
N GLU A 303 16.62 -20.23 -54.33
CA GLU A 303 17.45 -21.36 -53.90
C GLU A 303 18.96 -21.06 -54.21
N VAL A 304 19.87 -22.01 -53.93
CA VAL A 304 21.19 -22.24 -54.61
C VAL A 304 22.47 -21.49 -54.12
N THR A 305 23.30 -22.28 -53.40
CA THR A 305 24.78 -22.39 -53.45
C THR A 305 25.69 -21.65 -52.45
N THR A 306 26.27 -22.46 -51.55
CA THR A 306 27.53 -22.25 -50.79
C THR A 306 28.75 -22.66 -51.65
N PRO A 307 29.97 -22.10 -51.45
CA PRO A 307 30.97 -22.76 -50.58
C PRO A 307 31.83 -21.78 -49.74
N LEU A 308 31.98 -21.98 -48.43
CA LEU A 308 33.10 -22.65 -47.72
C LEU A 308 34.12 -21.64 -47.11
N GLY A 309 34.55 -21.86 -45.86
CA GLY A 309 35.32 -20.91 -45.02
C GLY A 309 36.86 -20.88 -45.25
N PRO A 310 37.73 -20.53 -44.25
CA PRO A 310 37.54 -20.76 -42.80
C PRO A 310 38.06 -19.66 -41.80
N LEU A 311 37.82 -19.90 -40.50
CA LEU A 311 38.52 -19.37 -39.29
C LEU A 311 39.91 -20.09 -39.14
N PRO A 312 40.84 -19.84 -38.17
CA PRO A 312 40.73 -19.00 -36.96
C PRO A 312 42.03 -18.24 -36.49
N GLU A 313 42.01 -17.83 -35.21
CA GLU A 313 43.13 -17.55 -34.26
C GLU A 313 43.41 -16.08 -33.87
N GLY A 314 43.52 -15.86 -32.54
CA GLY A 314 44.13 -14.68 -31.89
C GLY A 314 45.59 -14.99 -31.49
N PRO A 315 46.18 -14.41 -30.42
CA PRO A 315 45.59 -13.56 -29.36
C PRO A 315 46.41 -12.30 -28.96
N ALA A 316 45.87 -11.54 -27.99
CA ALA A 316 46.51 -10.70 -26.95
C ALA A 316 47.90 -10.03 -27.15
N THR A 317 48.01 -8.73 -26.85
CA THR A 317 48.64 -8.19 -25.60
C THR A 317 48.66 -6.64 -25.53
N GLU A 318 48.89 -6.12 -24.33
CA GLU A 318 49.06 -4.69 -23.98
C GLU A 318 50.35 -4.08 -24.58
N ASN A 319 50.44 -2.76 -24.79
CA ASN A 319 50.90 -1.78 -23.77
C ASN A 319 51.14 -0.35 -24.34
N ASN A 320 51.42 0.60 -23.44
CA ASN A 320 51.66 2.03 -23.68
C ASN A 320 52.98 2.35 -24.43
N THR A 321 53.08 3.52 -25.10
CA THR A 321 53.86 4.70 -24.62
C THR A 321 54.15 5.80 -25.69
N LYS A 322 53.53 6.98 -25.49
CA LYS A 322 54.04 8.38 -25.52
C LYS A 322 55.30 8.82 -26.36
N ARG A 323 55.20 10.07 -26.85
CA ARG A 323 56.23 10.99 -27.47
C ARG A 323 56.32 10.87 -29.01
N VAL A 324 56.51 11.94 -29.80
CA VAL A 324 57.47 13.06 -29.68
C VAL A 324 56.87 14.43 -30.10
N ILE A 325 57.42 15.53 -29.55
CA ILE A 325 57.14 16.94 -29.92
C ILE A 325 58.20 17.41 -30.92
N LEU A 326 57.82 18.23 -31.91
CA LEU A 326 58.78 19.13 -32.57
C LEU A 326 58.19 20.55 -32.75
N TYR A 327 58.92 21.55 -32.26
CA TYR A 327 58.67 22.97 -32.52
C TYR A 327 59.42 23.42 -33.78
N SER A 328 58.86 24.41 -34.49
CA SER A 328 59.68 25.38 -35.24
C SER A 328 58.93 26.71 -35.33
N GLY A 329 59.62 27.81 -35.10
CA GLY A 329 59.10 29.18 -35.22
C GLY A 329 60.22 30.14 -35.61
N LYS A 330 59.87 31.37 -36.02
CA LYS A 330 60.68 32.60 -36.31
C LYS A 330 59.71 33.63 -36.93
N ASP A 331 59.85 34.95 -36.92
CA ASP A 331 60.67 35.97 -36.22
C ASP A 331 59.93 37.33 -36.47
N VAL A 332 59.62 38.19 -35.48
CA VAL A 332 60.43 39.29 -34.89
C VAL A 332 60.53 40.62 -35.69
N LYS A 333 60.23 41.74 -35.00
CA LYS A 333 60.55 43.21 -35.18
C LYS A 333 59.33 44.15 -35.17
N THR A 334 59.35 45.39 -34.62
CA THR A 334 60.08 46.04 -33.47
C THR A 334 59.52 47.45 -33.21
N GLY A 335 59.51 47.95 -31.96
CA GLY A 335 59.83 49.38 -31.66
C GLY A 335 58.82 50.20 -30.82
N PRO A 336 59.22 51.03 -29.82
CA PRO A 336 58.29 51.62 -28.80
C PRO A 336 58.50 53.16 -28.64
N PRO A 337 58.37 53.85 -27.47
CA PRO A 337 57.52 53.73 -26.25
C PRO A 337 56.80 55.06 -25.85
N ARG A 338 55.99 55.08 -24.76
CA ARG A 338 56.00 56.15 -23.71
C ARG A 338 55.21 55.76 -22.45
N GLN A 339 55.62 56.30 -21.30
CA GLN A 339 55.06 56.07 -19.96
C GLN A 339 53.97 57.09 -19.59
N HIS A 340 53.07 56.74 -18.65
CA HIS A 340 52.71 57.63 -17.53
C HIS A 340 52.00 56.90 -16.37
N ASP A 341 52.38 57.21 -15.13
CA ASP A 341 51.66 56.82 -13.91
C ASP A 341 50.36 57.63 -13.71
N GLY A 342 49.36 57.06 -13.03
CA GLY A 342 48.20 57.84 -12.53
C GLY A 342 46.98 57.07 -11.98
N SER A 343 46.70 57.25 -10.68
CA SER A 343 45.42 57.03 -9.97
C SER A 343 44.82 55.61 -9.88
N ALA A 344 45.12 54.90 -8.79
CA ALA A 344 44.46 53.65 -8.40
C ALA A 344 43.11 53.79 -7.66
N HIS A 345 42.59 55.02 -7.46
CA HIS A 345 41.42 55.25 -6.60
C HIS A 345 40.13 55.63 -7.33
N THR A 346 40.18 56.03 -8.60
CA THR A 346 38.98 56.43 -9.35
C THR A 346 38.03 55.26 -9.59
N GLY A 347 38.55 54.07 -9.93
CA GLY A 347 37.73 52.88 -10.20
C GLY A 347 36.97 52.35 -8.99
N VAL A 348 37.58 52.39 -7.80
CA VAL A 348 36.94 51.93 -6.55
C VAL A 348 35.79 52.87 -6.16
N ILE A 349 35.98 54.18 -6.29
CA ILE A 349 34.93 55.17 -6.00
C ILE A 349 33.73 55.00 -6.94
N VAL A 350 33.98 54.82 -8.25
CA VAL A 350 32.91 54.56 -9.22
C VAL A 350 32.18 53.24 -8.91
N GLY A 351 32.89 52.18 -8.52
CA GLY A 351 32.29 50.91 -8.12
C GLY A 351 31.40 51.01 -6.87
N VAL A 352 31.85 51.74 -5.83
CA VAL A 352 31.08 51.95 -4.60
C VAL A 352 29.85 52.83 -4.87
N VAL A 353 29.99 53.90 -5.66
CA VAL A 353 28.84 54.75 -6.03
C VAL A 353 27.82 53.97 -6.87
N ALA A 354 28.27 53.14 -7.82
CA ALA A 354 27.39 52.27 -8.58
C ALA A 354 26.65 51.27 -7.69
N ALA A 355 27.33 50.63 -6.74
CA ALA A 355 26.71 49.71 -5.79
C ALA A 355 25.67 50.39 -4.88
N LEU A 356 25.96 51.61 -4.40
CA LEU A 356 25.02 52.40 -3.61
C LEU A 356 23.77 52.80 -4.41
N VAL A 357 23.93 53.23 -5.66
CA VAL A 357 22.80 53.54 -6.56
C VAL A 357 21.96 52.30 -6.84
N LEU A 358 22.59 51.13 -7.03
CA LEU A 358 21.89 49.87 -7.29
C LEU A 358 21.10 49.39 -6.05
N LEU A 359 21.66 49.54 -4.84
CA LEU A 359 20.94 49.31 -3.58
C LEU A 359 19.76 50.28 -3.39
N LEU A 360 19.91 51.55 -3.77
CA LEU A 360 18.85 52.55 -3.70
C LEU A 360 17.71 52.24 -4.71
N ALA A 361 18.06 51.78 -5.92
CA ALA A 361 17.08 51.31 -6.89
C ALA A 361 16.32 50.07 -6.41
N LEU A 362 17.01 49.11 -5.76
CA LEU A 362 16.38 47.90 -5.21
C LEU A 362 15.47 48.20 -4.01
N THR A 363 15.85 49.13 -3.13
CA THR A 363 14.98 49.53 -2.01
C THR A 363 13.75 50.31 -2.48
N LEU A 364 13.89 51.18 -3.48
CA LEU A 364 12.75 51.84 -4.12
C LEU A 364 11.83 50.85 -4.86
N LEU A 365 12.40 49.83 -5.53
CA LEU A 365 11.63 48.76 -6.17
C LEU A 365 10.84 47.93 -5.13
N ALA A 366 11.49 47.56 -4.02
CA ALA A 366 10.83 46.84 -2.93
C ALA A 366 9.71 47.66 -2.28
N LEU A 367 9.94 48.96 -2.05
CA LEU A 367 8.91 49.88 -1.54
C LEU A 367 7.75 50.03 -2.54
N TYR A 368 8.04 50.15 -3.84
CA TYR A 368 7.02 50.26 -4.89
C TYR A 368 6.13 49.01 -4.98
N ILE A 369 6.73 47.81 -4.94
CA ILE A 369 6.00 46.54 -4.91
C ILE A 369 5.13 46.45 -3.65
N ASN A 370 5.66 46.88 -2.49
CA ASN A 370 4.95 46.79 -1.21
C ASN A 370 3.86 47.88 -1.05
N SER A 371 3.99 49.04 -1.71
CA SER A 371 2.96 50.11 -1.70
C SER A 371 1.89 49.96 -2.77
N HIS A 372 2.11 49.11 -3.79
CA HIS A 372 1.14 48.83 -4.86
C HIS A 372 0.96 47.33 -5.09
N PRO A 373 0.17 46.63 -4.26
CA PRO A 373 -0.06 45.17 -4.36
C PRO A 373 -0.86 44.71 -5.60
N SER A 374 -1.11 45.60 -6.57
CA SER A 374 -2.12 45.44 -7.63
C SER A 374 -1.55 45.80 -9.01
N ALA A 375 -0.50 45.11 -9.44
CA ALA A 375 -0.04 45.10 -10.82
C ALA A 375 0.21 43.65 -11.26
N ALA A 376 -0.54 43.17 -12.25
CA ALA A 376 -0.43 41.80 -12.75
C ALA A 376 0.94 41.58 -13.41
N SER A 377 1.60 40.46 -13.07
CA SER A 377 2.96 40.17 -13.54
C SER A 377 2.98 39.80 -15.04
N PRO A 378 3.80 40.44 -15.88
CA PRO A 378 3.84 40.19 -17.32
C PRO A 378 4.79 39.03 -17.65
N LEU A 379 4.42 37.80 -17.28
CA LEU A 379 5.12 36.57 -17.66
C LEU A 379 4.20 35.55 -18.34
N TYR A 380 3.38 36.03 -19.27
CA TYR A 380 2.86 35.20 -20.36
C TYR A 380 3.88 35.19 -21.50
N ILE A 381 4.69 34.13 -21.60
CA ILE A 381 5.23 33.45 -22.81
C ILE A 381 6.15 32.31 -22.33
N LEU A 382 5.54 31.24 -21.85
CA LEU A 382 6.10 29.88 -21.95
C LEU A 382 4.94 28.94 -22.22
N GLN A 383 4.82 28.50 -23.47
CA GLN A 383 3.74 27.66 -23.96
C GLN A 383 3.90 26.22 -23.46
N ARG A 384 3.57 25.98 -22.19
CA ARG A 384 3.45 24.62 -21.62
C ARG A 384 2.07 24.06 -22.00
N ARG A 385 2.04 22.79 -22.46
CA ARG A 385 0.84 22.11 -22.97
C ARG A 385 -0.36 22.26 -22.03
N ASN A 386 -1.51 22.55 -22.63
CA ASN A 386 -2.76 22.87 -21.95
C ASN A 386 -3.41 21.61 -21.34
N SER A 387 -3.04 21.26 -20.11
CA SER A 387 -3.79 20.30 -19.28
C SER A 387 -4.90 21.04 -18.53
N TYR A 388 -6.08 21.10 -19.14
CA TYR A 388 -7.25 21.81 -18.65
C TYR A 388 -7.87 21.05 -17.47
N TRP A 389 -7.34 21.25 -16.25
CA TRP A 389 -7.99 20.81 -15.03
C TRP A 389 -9.05 21.85 -14.63
N PRO A 390 -10.35 21.51 -14.62
CA PRO A 390 -11.34 22.37 -13.98
C PRO A 390 -10.98 22.45 -12.51
N SER A 391 -11.01 23.66 -11.94
CA SER A 391 -10.84 23.84 -10.50
C SER A 391 -11.89 23.02 -9.75
N MET A 392 -11.51 21.88 -9.18
CA MET A 392 -12.33 21.16 -8.21
C MET A 392 -12.42 21.99 -6.94
N LYS A 393 -13.27 23.02 -6.97
CA LYS A 393 -13.95 23.47 -5.77
C LYS A 393 -14.71 22.26 -5.27
N PHE A 394 -14.30 21.72 -4.12
CA PHE A 394 -15.09 20.76 -3.34
C PHE A 394 -16.38 21.46 -2.86
N ARG A 395 -17.31 21.68 -3.80
CA ARG A 395 -18.71 21.86 -3.49
C ARG A 395 -19.12 20.56 -2.81
N LYS A 396 -19.52 20.63 -1.54
CA LYS A 396 -20.08 19.51 -0.77
C LYS A 396 -21.41 19.08 -1.39
N GLN A 397 -21.32 18.45 -2.55
CA GLN A 397 -22.42 17.77 -3.22
C GLN A 397 -22.51 16.41 -2.53
N ARG A 398 -23.67 16.12 -1.94
CA ARG A 398 -23.89 14.92 -1.12
C ARG A 398 -23.82 13.67 -2.00
N PHE A 399 -22.62 13.12 -2.15
CA PHE A 399 -22.41 11.69 -2.30
C PHE A 399 -21.98 11.15 -0.94
N HIS A 400 -22.54 10.02 -0.53
CA HIS A 400 -22.08 9.31 0.65
C HIS A 400 -20.67 8.80 0.35
N SER A 401 -19.67 9.28 1.10
CA SER A 401 -18.30 8.77 1.00
C SER A 401 -18.24 7.46 1.76
N ASN A 402 -18.28 6.34 1.05
CA ASN A 402 -18.25 5.00 1.63
C ASN A 402 -16.83 4.57 2.08
N TYR A 403 -16.04 5.53 2.58
CA TYR A 403 -14.70 5.32 3.10
C TYR A 403 -14.32 6.46 4.05
N ALA A 404 -13.52 6.13 5.07
CA ALA A 404 -13.07 7.03 6.12
C ALA A 404 -11.58 7.36 5.96
N GLU A 405 -11.23 8.61 6.27
CA GLU A 405 -9.83 9.02 6.42
C GLU A 405 -9.27 8.43 7.72
N VAL A 406 -8.12 7.77 7.64
CA VAL A 406 -7.44 7.25 8.83
C VAL A 406 -6.60 8.38 9.42
N GLU A 407 -7.15 9.04 10.44
CA GLU A 407 -6.49 10.17 11.09
C GLU A 407 -5.17 9.75 11.77
N VAL A 408 -4.15 10.59 11.64
CA VAL A 408 -2.88 10.43 12.36
C VAL A 408 -3.05 11.01 13.77
N GLU A 409 -3.82 10.32 14.62
CA GLU A 409 -3.89 10.67 16.04
C GLU A 409 -2.50 10.56 16.68
N GLY A 410 -2.01 11.68 17.23
CA GLY A 410 -0.66 11.81 17.79
C GLY A 410 -0.42 11.06 19.11
N HIS A 411 -1.25 10.06 19.43
CA HIS A 411 -1.20 9.28 20.66
C HIS A 411 -0.53 7.89 20.51
N GLU A 412 -0.42 7.31 19.32
CA GLU A 412 0.47 6.15 19.08
C GLU A 412 1.95 6.59 19.00
N LYS A 413 2.51 7.02 20.15
CA LYS A 413 3.94 7.41 20.25
C LYS A 413 4.91 6.23 20.18
N GLU A 414 4.41 5.00 20.25
CA GLU A 414 5.18 3.77 20.43
C GLU A 414 4.69 2.67 19.47
N GLY A 415 4.91 2.89 18.18
CA GLY A 415 4.49 1.98 17.12
C GLY A 415 5.16 0.60 17.17
N ILE A 416 4.50 -0.39 16.58
CA ILE A 416 4.98 -1.77 16.49
C ILE A 416 6.24 -1.83 15.63
N MET A 417 7.28 -2.50 16.13
CA MET A 417 8.55 -2.69 15.41
C MET A 417 8.53 -3.98 14.59
N GLU A 418 9.17 -3.93 13.41
CA GLU A 418 9.36 -5.10 12.57
C GLU A 418 10.60 -5.89 13.02
N ALA A 419 10.38 -7.15 13.38
CA ALA A 419 11.44 -8.09 13.73
C ALA A 419 12.21 -8.51 12.46
N GLY A 420 13.51 -8.26 12.43
CA GLY A 420 14.38 -8.69 11.34
C GLY A 420 14.43 -10.22 11.21
N GLN A 421 14.44 -10.70 9.96
CA GLN A 421 14.64 -12.13 9.67
C GLN A 421 16.02 -12.58 10.13
N CYS A 422 16.08 -13.77 10.74
CA CYS A 422 17.29 -14.48 11.15
C CYS A 422 17.51 -15.68 10.24
#